data_AF-A0A5S9MDX0-F1
#
_entry.id   AF-A0A5S9MDX0-F1
#
_cell.length_a   1.000
_cell.length_b   1.000
_cell.length_c   1.000
_cell.angle_alpha   90.00
_cell.angle_beta   90.00
_cell.angle_gamma   90.00
#
_symmetry.space_group_name_H-M   'P 1'
#
loop_
_entity.id
_entity.type
_entity.pdbx_description
1 polymer ?
#
loop_
_entity_poly.entity_id
_entity_poly.type
_entity_poly.pdbx_seq_one_letter_code
_entity_poly.pdbx_strand_id
1 'polypeptide(L)' 'MVPEMIGNLFNHEDHIQVETQQTALDEALEALSVLGYGDREIKKVLPLLKEEKNLTTDQYVKKALQKMLK' A
#
# COMPACT_ATOMS: atom_id res chain seq x y z
N MET A 1 -30.95 -18.18 21.02
CA MET A 1 -31.13 -17.01 20.15
C MET A 1 -29.75 -16.41 19.97
N VAL A 2 -29.25 -16.26 18.74
CA VAL A 2 -27.88 -15.78 18.48
C VAL A 2 -27.98 -14.48 17.67
N PRO A 3 -28.09 -13.29 18.31
CA PRO A 3 -28.31 -12.03 17.58
C PRO A 3 -27.09 -11.11 17.47
N GLU A 4 -26.02 -11.29 18.24
CA GLU A 4 -24.98 -10.25 18.37
C GLU A 4 -23.75 -10.41 17.44
N MET A 5 -23.57 -11.57 16.80
CA MET A 5 -22.39 -11.82 15.95
C MET A 5 -22.52 -11.28 14.51
N ILE A 6 -23.68 -10.73 14.13
CA ILE A 6 -23.91 -10.19 12.78
C ILE A 6 -23.51 -8.70 12.69
N GLY A 7 -23.60 -7.93 13.78
CA GLY A 7 -23.28 -6.50 13.78
C GLY A 7 -21.82 -6.19 13.42
N ASN A 8 -20.90 -7.09 13.78
CA ASN A 8 -19.46 -6.93 13.50
C ASN A 8 -19.03 -7.53 12.14
N LEU A 9 -19.91 -8.23 11.42
CA LEU A 9 -19.61 -8.77 10.07
C LEU A 9 -19.65 -7.68 9.00
N PHE A 10 -20.35 -6.57 9.26
CA PHE A 10 -20.51 -5.47 8.32
C PHE A 10 -19.47 -4.35 8.47
N ASN A 11 -18.54 -4.44 9.44
CA ASN A 11 -17.34 -3.56 9.47
C ASN A 11 -16.28 -3.97 8.42
N HIS A 12 -16.72 -4.69 7.38
CA HIS A 12 -15.90 -5.28 6.33
C HIS A 12 -15.34 -4.22 5.38
N GLU A 13 -15.98 -3.05 5.26
CA GLU A 13 -15.52 -1.98 4.36
C GLU A 13 -14.17 -1.38 4.78
N ASP A 14 -13.93 -1.18 6.08
CA ASP A 14 -12.64 -0.68 6.57
C ASP A 14 -11.53 -1.73 6.40
N HIS A 15 -11.84 -3.00 6.68
CA HIS A 15 -10.87 -4.09 6.53
C HIS A 15 -10.49 -4.32 5.07
N ILE A 16 -11.45 -4.32 4.15
CA ILE A 16 -11.19 -4.44 2.71
C ILE A 16 -10.30 -3.29 2.23
N GLN A 17 -10.56 -2.05 2.65
CA GLN A 17 -9.78 -0.90 2.21
C GLN A 17 -8.33 -0.94 2.69
N VAL A 18 -8.09 -1.33 3.95
CA VAL A 18 -6.74 -1.46 4.51
C VAL A 18 -5.97 -2.58 3.83
N GLU A 19 -6.61 -3.73 3.58
CA GLU A 19 -6.00 -4.88 2.92
C GLU A 19 -5.64 -4.56 1.46
N THR A 20 -6.53 -3.85 0.74
CA THR A 20 -6.30 -3.41 -0.64
C THR A 20 -5.14 -2.40 -0.72
N GLN A 21 -5.03 -1.46 0.22
CA GLN A 21 -3.92 -0.50 0.28
C GLN A 21 -2.58 -1.17 0.56
N GLN A 22 -2.55 -2.10 1.53
CA GLN A 22 -1.34 -2.85 1.86
C GLN A 22 -0.86 -3.64 0.64
N THR A 23 -1.79 -4.30 -0.05
CA THR A 23 -1.51 -5.03 -1.29
C THR A 23 -0.96 -4.11 -2.37
N ALA A 24 -1.58 -2.96 -2.61
CA ALA A 24 -1.13 -2.00 -3.62
C ALA A 24 0.27 -1.42 -3.34
N LEU A 25 0.59 -1.18 -2.07
CA LEU A 25 1.93 -0.74 -1.65
C LEU A 25 2.96 -1.84 -1.91
N ASP A 26 2.68 -3.07 -1.48
CA ASP A 26 3.61 -4.19 -1.62
C ASP A 26 3.89 -4.52 -3.09
N GLU A 27 2.86 -4.54 -3.94
CA GLU A 27 3.01 -4.68 -5.39
C GLU A 27 3.88 -3.57 -6.00
N ALA A 28 3.74 -2.33 -5.52
CA ALA A 28 4.54 -1.22 -6.03
C ALA A 28 6.02 -1.36 -5.65
N LEU A 29 6.33 -1.87 -4.45
CA LEU A 29 7.70 -2.15 -4.02
C LEU A 29 8.34 -3.27 -4.84
N GLU A 30 7.58 -4.34 -5.14
CA GLU A 30 8.02 -5.41 -6.04
C GLU A 30 8.28 -4.88 -7.45
N ALA A 31 7.38 -4.06 -7.99
CA ALA A 31 7.56 -3.43 -9.29
C ALA A 31 8.84 -2.59 -9.36
N LEU A 32 9.13 -1.79 -8.32
CA LEU A 32 10.38 -1.03 -8.24
C LEU A 32 11.62 -1.94 -8.23
N SER A 33 11.57 -3.06 -7.50
CA SER A 33 12.65 -4.05 -7.49
C SER A 33 12.87 -4.66 -8.88
N VAL A 34 11.79 -5.04 -9.58
CA VAL A 34 11.84 -5.57 -10.96
C VAL A 34 12.40 -4.55 -11.95
N LEU A 35 12.13 -3.26 -11.75
CA LEU A 35 12.70 -2.17 -12.55
C LEU A 35 14.21 -1.94 -12.30
N GLY A 36 14.78 -2.60 -11.30
CA GLY A 36 16.20 -2.52 -10.97
C GLY A 36 16.55 -1.47 -9.92
N TYR A 37 15.57 -0.90 -9.22
CA TYR A 37 15.84 -0.01 -8.08
C TYR A 37 16.36 -0.81 -6.90
N GLY A 38 17.44 -0.32 -6.28
CA GLY A 38 18.07 -1.05 -5.18
C GLY A 38 17.28 -0.92 -3.88
N ASP A 39 17.34 -1.97 -3.04
CA ASP A 39 16.69 -1.99 -1.71
C ASP A 39 17.02 -0.77 -0.85
N ARG A 40 18.23 -0.21 -0.99
CA ARG A 40 18.65 1.01 -0.29
C ARG A 40 17.82 2.22 -0.68
N GLU A 41 17.43 2.36 -1.93
CA GLU A 41 16.62 3.46 -2.44
C GLU A 41 15.15 3.24 -2.07
N ILE A 42 14.66 2.02 -2.27
CA ILE A 42 13.30 1.62 -1.89
C ILE A 42 13.05 1.87 -0.40
N LYS A 43 13.99 1.48 0.48
CA LYS A 43 13.89 1.73 1.93
C LYS A 43 13.86 3.21 2.32
N LYS A 44 14.45 4.11 1.52
CA LYS A 44 14.38 5.56 1.77
C LYS A 44 13.00 6.13 1.49
N VAL A 45 12.32 5.63 0.46
CA VAL A 45 10.98 6.13 0.07
C VAL A 45 9.85 5.39 0.78
N LEU A 46 10.07 4.17 1.23
CA LEU A 46 9.08 3.36 1.96
C LEU A 46 8.36 4.10 3.11
N PRO A 47 9.04 4.79 4.05
CA PRO A 47 8.35 5.52 5.11
C PRO A 47 7.43 6.63 4.57
N LEU A 48 7.84 7.31 3.49
CA LEU A 48 7.03 8.35 2.85
C LEU A 48 5.79 7.77 2.17
N LEU A 49 5.93 6.60 1.53
CA LEU A 49 4.80 5.92 0.88
C LEU A 49 3.80 5.38 1.90
N LYS A 50 4.25 4.98 3.11
CA LYS A 50 3.36 4.52 4.19
C LYS A 50 2.49 5.63 4.79
N GLU A 51 2.94 6.88 4.73
CA GLU A 51 2.13 8.03 5.16
C GLU A 51 0.97 8.32 4.19
N GLU A 52 1.10 7.87 2.94
CA GLU A 52 0.12 8.07 1.88
C GLU A 52 -0.96 6.99 1.94
N LYS A 53 -2.22 7.43 1.92
CA LYS A 53 -3.40 6.55 1.97
C LYS A 53 -4.14 6.55 0.65
N ASN A 54 -4.85 5.46 0.36
CA ASN A 54 -5.74 5.32 -0.79
C ASN A 54 -5.05 5.50 -2.16
N LEU A 55 -3.76 5.19 -2.29
CA LEU A 55 -3.08 5.19 -3.58
C LEU A 55 -3.20 3.82 -4.25
N THR A 56 -3.25 3.83 -5.59
CA THR A 56 -3.14 2.61 -6.38
C THR A 56 -1.67 2.23 -6.57
N THR A 57 -1.41 0.98 -6.94
CA THR A 57 -0.07 0.45 -7.24
C THR A 57 0.74 1.38 -8.17
N ASP A 58 0.15 1.79 -9.30
CA ASP A 58 0.80 2.71 -10.26
C ASP A 58 1.10 4.10 -9.65
N GLN A 59 0.24 4.61 -8.77
CA GLN A 59 0.46 5.88 -8.09
C GLN A 59 1.61 5.78 -7.06
N TYR A 60 1.70 4.66 -6.33
CA TYR A 60 2.82 4.39 -5.43
C TYR A 60 4.14 4.31 -6.22
N VAL A 61 4.17 3.60 -7.35
CA VAL A 61 5.35 3.52 -8.23
C VAL A 61 5.76 4.93 -8.69
N LYS A 62 4.84 5.69 -9.29
CA LYS A 62 5.12 7.05 -9.77
C LYS A 62 5.64 7.97 -8.67
N LYS A 63 5.02 7.95 -7.48
CA LYS A 63 5.49 8.75 -6.34
C LYS A 63 6.89 8.33 -5.87
N ALA A 64 7.16 7.03 -5.78
CA ALA A 64 8.46 6.52 -5.40
C ALA A 64 9.55 7.02 -6.36
N LEU A 65 9.31 6.88 -7.66
CA LEU A 65 10.23 7.36 -8.71
C LEU A 65 10.47 8.86 -8.62
N GLN A 66 9.42 9.66 -8.43
CA GLN A 66 9.55 11.11 -8.25
C GLN A 66 10.38 11.50 -7.03
N LYS A 67 10.39 10.69 -5.97
CA LYS A 67 11.20 10.93 -4.77
C LYS A 67 12.65 10.47 -4.92
N MET A 68 12.90 9.43 -5.72
CA MET A 68 14.25 8.91 -5.98
C MET A 68 15.04 9.74 -6.98
N LEU A 69 14.36 10.32 -7.97
CA LEU A 69 14.97 11.14 -9.03
C LEU A 69 15.20 12.61 -8.62
N LYS A 70 14.77 12.97 -7.40
CA LYS A 70 14.89 14.32 -6.85
C LYS A 70 16.04 14.38 -5.86
#